data_AF-A0A3B4VMA3-F1
#
_entry.id   AF-A0A3B4VMA3-F1
#
_cell.length_a   1.000
_cell.length_b   1.000
_cell.length_c   1.000
_cell.angle_alpha   90.00
_cell.angle_beta   90.00
_cell.angle_gamma   90.00
#
_symmetry.space_group_name_H-M   'P 1'
#
loop_
_entity.id
_entity.type
_entity.pdbx_description
1 polymer ?
#
loop_
_entity_poly.entity_id
_entity_poly.type
_entity_poly.pdbx_seq_one_letter_code
_entity_poly.pdbx_strand_id
1 'polypeptide(L)'
;LLNKIMASAKGMNKEEQKRLSALFHTYDVDNSGRIEKHEFTTICQELNVPAQEAEGIFNRLDIDKDGTVTLEEFISGFQERHEEEEDDTEAKDKQSSKNKEQVISR
;
A
#
# COMPACT_ATOMS: atom_id res chain seq x y z
N LEU A 1 15.91 5.41 3.72
CA LEU A 1 15.79 4.26 4.66
C LEU A 1 14.60 3.38 4.28
N LEU A 2 13.40 3.96 4.13
CA LEU A 2 12.18 3.30 3.67
C LEU A 2 12.35 2.51 2.36
N ASN A 3 12.94 3.12 1.33
CA ASN A 3 13.20 2.44 0.05
C ASN A 3 14.13 1.22 0.14
N LYS A 4 15.03 1.18 1.13
CA LYS A 4 15.93 0.03 1.35
C LYS A 4 15.21 -1.12 2.06
N ILE A 5 14.27 -0.81 2.94
CA ILE A 5 13.43 -1.80 3.63
C ILE A 5 12.42 -2.40 2.64
N MET A 6 11.79 -1.54 1.83
CA MET A 6 10.93 -1.90 0.69
C MET A 6 11.63 -2.89 -0.26
N ALA A 7 12.90 -2.63 -0.59
CA ALA A 7 13.65 -3.51 -1.48
C ALA A 7 14.01 -4.87 -0.86
N SER A 8 14.01 -5.04 0.46
CA SER A 8 14.51 -6.26 1.13
C SER A 8 13.42 -7.25 1.54
N ALA A 9 12.15 -6.92 1.37
CA ALA A 9 11.05 -7.64 2.01
C ALA A 9 10.64 -9.00 1.38
N LYS A 10 11.47 -9.52 0.46
CA LYS A 10 11.33 -10.88 -0.06
C LYS A 10 11.85 -11.87 0.99
N GLY A 11 10.94 -12.43 1.80
CA GLY A 11 11.26 -13.47 2.80
C GLY A 11 11.45 -12.95 4.22
N MET A 12 10.55 -12.08 4.69
CA MET A 12 10.66 -11.49 6.01
C MET A 12 10.59 -12.51 7.15
N ASN A 13 11.56 -12.46 8.05
CA ASN A 13 11.55 -13.21 9.30
C ASN A 13 10.79 -12.45 10.41
N LYS A 14 10.53 -13.10 11.56
CA LYS A 14 9.82 -12.49 12.69
C LYS A 14 10.46 -11.21 13.23
N GLU A 15 11.77 -11.02 13.05
CA GLU A 15 12.47 -9.82 13.49
C GLU A 15 12.24 -8.64 12.56
N GLU A 16 12.20 -8.89 11.25
CA GLU A 16 11.87 -7.86 10.24
C GLU A 16 10.42 -7.40 10.38
N GLN A 17 9.49 -8.32 10.64
CA GLN A 17 8.10 -7.98 10.93
C GLN A 17 7.97 -7.09 12.18
N LYS A 18 8.75 -7.37 13.24
CA LYS A 18 8.81 -6.50 14.43
C LYS A 18 9.38 -5.14 14.13
N ARG A 19 10.43 -5.06 13.30
CA ARG A 19 11.03 -3.78 12.90
C ARG A 19 10.05 -2.95 12.08
N LEU A 20 9.32 -3.57 11.15
CA LEU A 20 8.26 -2.89 10.39
C LEU A 20 7.12 -2.42 11.27
N SER A 21 6.68 -3.24 12.23
CA SER A 21 5.67 -2.84 13.20
C SER A 21 6.15 -1.67 14.06
N ALA A 22 7.40 -1.69 14.54
CA ALA A 22 7.97 -0.56 15.27
C ALA A 22 8.08 0.70 14.40
N LEU A 23 8.44 0.54 13.12
CA LEU A 23 8.49 1.63 12.15
C LEU A 23 7.09 2.22 11.94
N PHE A 24 6.07 1.38 11.76
CA PHE A 24 4.67 1.78 11.62
C PHE A 24 4.20 2.59 12.82
N HIS A 25 4.43 2.13 14.05
CA HIS A 25 4.09 2.87 15.28
C HIS A 25 4.91 4.16 15.46
N THR A 26 6.06 4.28 14.80
CA THR A 26 6.81 5.55 14.78
C THR A 26 6.15 6.56 13.84
N TYR A 27 5.43 6.07 12.82
CA TYR A 27 4.76 6.91 11.83
C TYR A 27 3.30 7.24 12.17
N ASP A 28 2.61 6.33 12.84
CA ASP A 28 1.25 6.49 13.37
C ASP A 28 1.30 7.40 14.62
N VAL A 29 1.35 8.72 14.40
CA VAL A 29 1.54 9.72 15.46
C VAL A 29 0.33 9.78 16.37
N ASP A 30 -0.87 9.65 15.79
CA ASP A 30 -2.13 9.70 16.50
C ASP A 30 -2.57 8.33 17.09
N ASN A 31 -1.83 7.25 16.78
CA ASN A 31 -2.16 5.88 17.16
C ASN A 31 -3.55 5.44 16.65
N SER A 32 -3.97 5.94 15.49
CA SER A 32 -5.20 5.56 14.82
C SER A 32 -5.16 4.12 14.29
N GLY A 33 -3.97 3.50 14.25
CA GLY A 33 -3.76 2.19 13.63
C GLY A 33 -3.65 2.28 12.11
N ARG A 34 -3.51 3.49 11.56
CA ARG A 34 -3.39 3.82 10.15
C ARG A 34 -2.37 4.96 10.03
N ILE A 35 -1.72 5.08 8.88
CA ILE A 35 -0.89 6.24 8.61
C ILE A 35 -1.60 7.07 7.56
N GLU A 36 -2.08 8.25 7.93
CA GLU A 36 -2.69 9.15 6.98
C GLU A 36 -1.65 9.83 6.09
N LYS A 37 -2.04 10.23 4.87
CA LYS A 37 -1.14 10.94 3.94
C LYS A 37 -0.47 12.17 4.58
N HIS A 38 -1.18 12.87 5.45
CA HIS A 38 -0.66 14.08 6.11
C HIS A 38 0.39 13.75 7.18
N GLU A 39 0.22 12.66 7.93
CA GLU A 39 1.20 12.16 8.91
C GLU A 39 2.46 11.66 8.21
N PHE A 40 2.28 10.87 7.14
CA PHE A 40 3.38 10.37 6.33
C PHE A 40 4.22 11.51 5.74
N THR A 41 3.56 12.56 5.24
CA THR A 41 4.23 13.73 4.67
C THR A 41 5.01 14.51 5.73
N THR A 42 4.41 14.73 6.90
CA THR A 42 5.05 15.41 8.03
C THR A 42 6.36 14.71 8.40
N ILE A 43 6.35 13.39 8.51
CA ILE A 43 7.53 12.64 8.92
C ILE A 43 8.58 12.57 7.81
N CYS A 44 8.14 12.48 6.55
CA CYS A 44 9.06 12.59 5.42
C CYS A 44 9.79 13.94 5.41
N GLN A 45 9.12 15.04 5.77
CA GLN A 45 9.76 16.35 5.92
C GLN A 45 10.79 16.34 7.07
N GLU A 46 10.47 15.76 8.22
CA GLU A 46 11.39 15.64 9.35
C GLU A 46 12.64 14.79 9.00
N LEU A 47 12.47 13.76 8.18
CA LEU A 47 13.53 12.88 7.72
C LEU A 47 14.31 13.43 6.50
N ASN A 48 14.02 14.65 6.05
CA ASN A 48 14.57 15.26 4.83
C ASN A 48 14.37 14.40 3.56
N VAL A 49 13.24 13.68 3.50
CA VAL A 49 12.83 12.94 2.31
C VAL A 49 12.10 13.90 1.36
N PRO A 50 12.46 13.95 0.07
CA PRO A 50 11.76 14.77 -0.92
C PRO A 50 10.28 14.41 -1.00
N ALA A 51 9.41 15.41 -1.09
CA ALA A 51 7.95 15.18 -1.18
C ALA A 51 7.55 14.25 -2.34
N GLN A 52 8.26 14.34 -3.47
CA GLN A 52 8.03 13.47 -4.62
C GLN A 52 8.38 12.00 -4.35
N GLU A 53 9.43 11.75 -3.55
CA GLU A 53 9.79 10.39 -3.13
C GLU A 53 8.80 9.87 -2.08
N ALA A 54 8.37 10.73 -1.16
CA ALA A 54 7.35 10.41 -0.17
C ALA A 54 6.02 10.02 -0.83
N GLU A 55 5.52 10.82 -1.78
CA GLU A 55 4.28 10.54 -2.49
C GLU A 55 4.35 9.23 -3.30
N GLY A 56 5.48 8.98 -3.96
CA GLY A 56 5.68 7.71 -4.68
C GLY A 56 5.72 6.49 -3.75
N ILE A 57 6.24 6.64 -2.53
CA ILE A 57 6.23 5.57 -1.52
C ILE A 57 4.80 5.38 -0.98
N PHE A 58 4.11 6.47 -0.65
CA PHE A 58 2.75 6.43 -0.12
C PHE A 58 1.80 5.74 -1.10
N ASN A 59 1.79 6.19 -2.37
CA ASN A 59 0.94 5.61 -3.41
C ASN A 59 1.22 4.13 -3.70
N ARG A 60 2.41 3.63 -3.31
CA ARG A 60 2.76 2.21 -3.47
C ARG A 60 2.37 1.37 -2.26
N LEU A 61 2.19 2.00 -1.10
CA LEU A 61 1.74 1.34 0.12
C LEU A 61 0.22 1.39 0.26
N ASP A 62 -0.42 2.46 -0.21
CA ASP A 62 -1.86 2.66 -0.27
C ASP A 62 -2.44 1.85 -1.45
N ILE A 63 -2.69 0.56 -1.21
CA ILE A 63 -3.10 -0.41 -2.25
C ILE A 63 -4.55 -0.14 -2.65
N ASP A 64 -5.42 0.13 -1.68
CA ASP A 64 -6.84 0.39 -1.92
C ASP A 64 -7.14 1.85 -2.31
N LYS A 65 -6.14 2.74 -2.20
CA LYS A 65 -6.22 4.17 -2.54
C LYS A 65 -7.24 4.91 -1.68
N ASP A 66 -7.43 4.49 -0.44
CA ASP A 66 -8.33 5.15 0.52
C ASP A 66 -7.70 6.43 1.14
N GLY A 67 -6.42 6.68 0.87
CA GLY A 67 -5.69 7.85 1.37
C GLY A 67 -5.08 7.63 2.76
N THR A 68 -5.14 6.41 3.27
CA THR A 68 -4.50 5.94 4.50
C THR A 68 -3.72 4.65 4.21
N VAL A 69 -2.72 4.35 5.04
CA VAL A 69 -1.97 3.10 4.93
C VAL A 69 -2.15 2.32 6.22
N THR A 70 -2.83 1.18 6.12
CA THR A 70 -2.99 0.27 7.25
C THR A 70 -1.72 -0.57 7.49
N LEU A 71 -1.59 -1.18 8.66
CA LEU A 71 -0.46 -2.09 8.94
C LEU A 71 -0.42 -3.28 7.96
N GLU A 72 -1.59 -3.77 7.53
CA GLU A 72 -1.70 -4.88 6.58
C GLU A 72 -1.21 -4.47 5.19
N GLU A 73 -1.62 -3.31 4.70
CA GLU A 73 -1.15 -2.74 3.43
C GLU A 73 0.32 -2.37 3.48
N PHE A 74 0.79 -1.84 4.62
CA PHE A 74 2.19 -1.60 4.87
C PHE A 74 2.96 -2.90 4.62
N ILE A 75 2.67 -3.97 5.36
CA ILE A 75 3.34 -5.27 5.23
C ILE A 75 3.19 -5.88 3.82
N SER A 76 2.02 -5.72 3.19
CA SER A 76 1.73 -6.28 1.86
C SER A 76 2.52 -5.55 0.77
N GLY A 77 2.59 -4.22 0.81
CA GLY A 77 3.42 -3.41 -0.09
C GLY A 77 4.92 -3.67 0.06
N PHE A 78 5.36 -4.22 1.19
CA PHE A 78 6.70 -4.77 1.36
C PHE A 78 6.85 -6.15 0.68
N GLN A 79 5.83 -7.01 0.69
CA GLN A 79 5.90 -8.36 0.12
C GLN A 79 5.82 -8.40 -1.41
N GLU A 80 5.12 -7.47 -2.04
CA GLU A 80 4.97 -7.43 -3.49
C GLU A 80 6.21 -6.85 -4.20
N ARG A 81 6.99 -7.76 -4.79
CA ARG A 81 7.80 -7.46 -5.99
C ARG A 81 7.29 -8.35 -7.12
N HIS A 82 6.81 -7.70 -8.18
CA HIS A 82 6.14 -8.22 -9.39
C HIS A 82 4.64 -8.49 -9.14
N GLU A 83 3.69 -7.85 -9.82
CA GLU A 83 3.64 -7.51 -11.26
C GLU A 83 3.03 -6.10 -11.48
N GLU A 84 3.42 -5.47 -12.59
CA GLU A 84 2.86 -4.21 -13.09
C GLU A 84 1.42 -4.41 -13.59
N GLU A 85 0.65 -3.29 -13.64
CA GLU A 85 -0.69 -3.11 -14.25
C GLU A 85 -1.87 -3.48 -13.31
N GLU A 86 -2.88 -2.65 -13.04
CA GLU A 86 -3.60 -1.71 -13.90
C GLU A 86 -4.10 -0.47 -13.13
N ASP A 87 -4.03 0.67 -13.83
CA ASP A 87 -4.85 1.85 -13.57
C ASP A 87 -6.34 1.45 -13.60
N ASP A 88 -7.05 1.59 -12.48
CA ASP A 88 -8.51 1.61 -12.51
C ASP A 88 -8.97 2.90 -11.82
N THR A 89 -8.78 4.00 -12.56
CA THR A 89 -9.80 5.03 -12.53
C THR A 89 -11.05 4.42 -13.18
N GLU A 90 -12.12 4.21 -12.43
CA GLU A 90 -13.49 4.63 -12.81
C GLU A 90 -14.57 3.98 -11.93
N ALA A 91 -15.17 4.80 -11.07
CA ALA A 91 -16.50 4.56 -10.55
C ALA A 91 -17.51 4.55 -11.71
N LYS A 92 -18.13 3.40 -12.01
CA LYS A 92 -19.50 3.32 -12.56
C LYS A 92 -20.26 2.09 -12.08
N ASP A 93 -21.16 2.37 -11.15
CA ASP A 93 -22.56 1.92 -11.13
C ASP A 93 -23.04 1.30 -12.45
N LYS A 94 -23.36 -0.01 -12.45
CA LYS A 94 -24.69 -0.54 -12.82
C LYS A 94 -24.74 -2.06 -12.76
N GLN A 95 -25.64 -2.49 -11.90
CA GLN A 95 -26.15 -3.84 -11.75
C GLN A 95 -27.04 -4.23 -12.95
N SER A 96 -26.57 -5.14 -13.83
CA SER A 96 -27.38 -6.04 -14.69
C SER A 96 -26.39 -6.81 -15.59
N SER A 97 -26.29 -8.15 -15.63
CA SER A 97 -27.34 -9.09 -15.97
C SER A 97 -26.88 -10.51 -15.63
N LYS A 98 -27.86 -11.34 -15.27
CA LYS A 98 -27.74 -12.74 -14.89
C LYS A 98 -27.27 -13.64 -16.06
N ASN A 99 -26.52 -14.68 -15.69
CA ASN A 99 -26.27 -15.95 -16.37
C ASN A 99 -27.33 -16.43 -17.36
N LYS A 100 -26.88 -17.03 -18.47
CA LYS A 100 -27.06 -18.46 -18.84
C LYS A 100 -26.50 -18.69 -20.25
N GLU A 101 -25.38 -19.40 -20.41
CA GLU A 101 -25.25 -20.86 -20.60
C GLU A 101 -25.34 -21.31 -22.08
N GLN A 102 -24.44 -22.23 -22.43
CA GLN A 102 -24.43 -23.15 -23.60
C GLN A 102 -24.06 -22.56 -24.98
N VAL A 103 -22.88 -22.83 -25.58
CA VAL A 103 -22.33 -24.12 -26.09
C VAL A 103 -23.40 -24.91 -26.88
N ILE A 104 -23.36 -25.25 -28.18
CA ILE A 104 -22.35 -25.95 -29.02
C ILE A 104 -22.73 -25.82 -30.52
N SER A 105 -21.70 -25.73 -31.36
CA SER A 105 -21.50 -26.19 -32.74
C SER A 105 -22.63 -26.86 -33.56
N ARG A 106 -22.74 -26.45 -34.82
CA ARG A 106 -22.76 -27.34 -36.00
C ARG A 106 -22.35 -26.61 -37.26
#